data_AF-A0A354GLD2-F1
#
_entry.id   AF-A0A354GLD2-F1
#
_cell.length_a   1.000
_cell.length_b   1.000
_cell.length_c   1.000
_cell.angle_alpha   90.00
_cell.angle_beta   90.00
_cell.angle_gamma   90.00
#
_symmetry.space_group_name_H-M   'P 1'
#
loop_
_entity.id
_entity.type
_entity.pdbx_description
1 polymer ?
#
loop_
_entity_poly.entity_id
_entity_poly.type
_entity_poly.pdbx_seq_one_letter_code
_entity_poly.pdbx_strand_id
1 'polypeptide(L)'
;MLLLFIAACLGHLVLMVASHNWFYGLPLPHWMTDAIHLLHGLLVLAFPPLLWWNLSSLFDFGTFGGGALSAYVILCWTAALVLLPINIAFRVLRPKPRALGKVQSEIVNIVKQLGGPPAGVGKKRLEPLLPWNEAWQVEYVERTLHMPRLPAAWEGLTILHLSDLHLCGTPDRAWFRAVMDRCAAWEPDLIAVTGDLADGLDYIRWVAPVLGRLR
;
A
#
# COMPACT_ATOMS: atom_id res chain seq x y z
N MET A 1 -23.25 16.68 16.23
CA MET A 1 -23.08 17.22 14.86
C MET A 1 -21.69 17.02 14.31
N LEU A 2 -20.62 17.44 14.99
CA LEU A 2 -19.24 17.24 14.49
C LEU A 2 -18.86 15.77 14.21
N LEU A 3 -19.22 14.84 15.10
CA LEU A 3 -18.93 13.41 14.89
C LEU A 3 -19.61 12.83 13.64
N LEU A 4 -20.86 13.21 13.40
CA LEU A 4 -21.60 12.79 12.21
C LEU A 4 -21.03 13.42 10.93
N PHE A 5 -20.57 14.67 11.01
CA PHE A 5 -19.84 15.30 9.91
C PHE A 5 -18.54 14.55 9.59
N ILE A 6 -17.72 14.25 10.60
CA ILE A 6 -16.48 13.47 10.43
C ILE A 6 -16.78 12.08 9.85
N ALA A 7 -17.81 11.39 10.36
CA ALA A 7 -18.24 10.10 9.84
C ALA A 7 -18.70 10.18 8.37
N ALA A 8 -19.38 11.27 7.97
CA ALA A 8 -19.76 11.48 6.57
C ALA A 8 -18.53 11.70 5.68
N CYS A 9 -17.55 12.48 6.12
CA CYS A 9 -16.29 12.69 5.40
C CYS A 9 -15.48 11.39 5.27
N LEU A 10 -15.38 10.60 6.34
CA LEU A 10 -14.75 9.28 6.31
C LEU A 10 -15.48 8.33 5.34
N GLY A 11 -16.81 8.34 5.37
CA GLY A 11 -17.64 7.53 4.49
C GLY A 11 -17.46 7.88 3.02
N HIS A 12 -17.44 9.18 2.73
CA HIS A 12 -17.14 9.68 1.38
C HIS A 12 -15.76 9.20 0.92
N LEU A 13 -14.73 9.32 1.76
CA LEU A 13 -13.39 8.81 1.45
C LEU A 13 -13.40 7.31 1.16
N VAL A 14 -14.11 6.50 1.97
CA VAL A 14 -14.25 5.06 1.74
C VAL A 14 -14.91 4.76 0.37
N LEU A 15 -15.98 5.48 0.03
CA LEU A 15 -16.66 5.33 -1.26
C LEU A 15 -15.75 5.74 -2.43
N MET A 16 -15.00 6.84 -2.28
CA MET A 16 -14.06 7.29 -3.29
C MET A 16 -12.92 6.29 -3.50
N VAL A 17 -12.35 5.72 -2.43
CA VAL A 17 -11.33 4.67 -2.53
C VAL A 17 -11.90 3.41 -3.18
N ALA A 18 -13.12 2.98 -2.81
CA ALA A 18 -13.76 1.81 -3.39
C ALA A 18 -14.02 2.00 -4.90
N SER A 19 -14.54 3.16 -5.29
CA SER A 19 -14.76 3.55 -6.69
C SER A 19 -13.44 3.64 -7.47
N HIS A 20 -12.43 4.29 -6.89
CA HIS A 20 -11.11 4.41 -7.50
C HIS A 20 -10.50 3.04 -7.80
N ASN A 21 -10.52 2.13 -6.82
CA ASN A 21 -10.03 0.77 -6.99
C ASN A 21 -10.81 -0.02 -8.04
N TRP A 22 -12.14 0.18 -8.11
CA TRP A 22 -12.97 -0.44 -9.14
C TRP A 22 -12.54 -0.01 -10.55
N PHE A 23 -12.40 1.30 -10.78
CA PHE A 23 -11.98 1.83 -12.07
C PHE A 23 -10.55 1.44 -12.45
N TYR A 24 -9.63 1.41 -11.49
CA TYR A 24 -8.24 0.96 -11.72
C TYR A 24 -8.12 -0.54 -12.01
N GLY A 25 -9.11 -1.34 -11.60
CA GLY A 25 -9.18 -2.76 -11.94
C GLY A 25 -9.72 -3.03 -13.35
N LEU A 26 -10.23 -2.01 -14.06
CA LEU A 26 -10.75 -2.15 -15.42
C LEU A 26 -9.63 -1.92 -16.45
N PRO A 27 -9.70 -2.55 -17.64
CA PRO A 27 -8.73 -2.36 -18.73
C PRO A 27 -8.94 -1.02 -19.44
N LEU A 28 -8.83 0.09 -18.71
CA LEU A 28 -8.99 1.44 -19.23
C LEU A 28 -7.65 2.00 -19.73
N PRO A 29 -7.67 2.87 -20.76
CA PRO A 29 -6.47 3.56 -21.20
C PRO A 29 -5.96 4.54 -20.12
N HIS A 30 -4.65 4.76 -20.07
CA HIS A 30 -3.99 5.56 -19.03
C HIS A 30 -4.58 6.97 -18.83
N TRP A 31 -4.95 7.67 -19.91
CA TRP A 31 -5.53 9.02 -19.78
C TRP A 31 -6.87 9.01 -19.00
N MET A 32 -7.65 7.92 -19.10
CA MET A 32 -8.88 7.76 -18.33
C MET A 32 -8.57 7.50 -16.87
N THR A 33 -7.61 6.62 -16.56
CA THR A 33 -7.20 6.37 -15.17
C THR A 33 -6.67 7.64 -14.51
N ASP A 34 -5.90 8.46 -15.24
CA ASP A 34 -5.39 9.74 -14.76
C ASP A 34 -6.51 10.75 -14.50
N ALA A 35 -7.49 10.86 -15.42
CA ALA A 35 -8.65 11.71 -15.23
C ALA A 35 -9.51 11.27 -14.03
N ILE A 36 -9.70 9.95 -13.86
CA ILE A 36 -10.42 9.37 -12.73
C ILE A 36 -9.68 9.65 -11.42
N HIS A 37 -8.36 9.53 -11.40
CA HIS A 37 -7.53 9.83 -10.23
C HIS A 37 -7.68 11.29 -9.80
N LEU A 38 -7.56 12.22 -10.76
CA LEU A 38 -7.75 13.65 -10.52
C LEU A 38 -9.16 13.97 -10.01
N LEU A 39 -10.19 13.40 -10.65
CA LEU A 39 -11.57 13.60 -10.26
C LEU A 39 -11.84 13.14 -8.83
N HIS A 40 -11.42 11.92 -8.46
CA HIS A 40 -11.59 11.41 -7.10
C HIS A 40 -10.85 12.27 -6.08
N GLY A 41 -9.62 12.71 -6.40
CA GLY A 41 -8.86 13.62 -5.55
C GLY A 41 -9.59 14.94 -5.31
N LEU A 42 -10.15 15.55 -6.36
CA LEU A 42 -10.94 16.77 -6.25
C LEU A 42 -12.22 16.56 -5.44
N LEU A 43 -12.94 15.44 -5.64
CA LEU A 43 -14.16 15.13 -4.89
C LEU A 43 -13.88 14.97 -3.39
N VAL A 44 -12.81 14.25 -3.03
CA VAL A 44 -12.39 14.08 -1.63
C VAL A 44 -12.11 15.42 -0.96
N LEU A 45 -11.44 16.35 -1.67
CA LEU A 45 -11.11 17.67 -1.13
C LEU A 45 -12.33 18.61 -1.09
N ALA A 46 -13.22 18.52 -2.08
CA ALA A 46 -14.39 19.39 -2.19
C ALA A 46 -15.53 18.98 -1.24
N PHE A 47 -15.65 17.70 -0.90
CA PHE A 47 -16.79 17.20 -0.14
C PHE A 47 -16.93 17.82 1.27
N PRO A 48 -15.89 17.91 2.12
CA PRO A 48 -16.04 18.50 3.45
C PRO A 48 -16.57 19.95 3.46
N PRO A 49 -16.02 20.92 2.69
CA PRO A 49 -16.55 22.27 2.68
C PRO A 49 -17.95 22.36 2.05
N LEU A 50 -18.24 21.58 1.01
CA LEU A 50 -19.57 21.54 0.40
C LEU A 50 -20.63 21.01 1.37
N LEU A 51 -20.32 19.93 2.09
CA LEU A 51 -21.20 19.41 3.13
C LEU A 51 -21.38 20.42 4.26
N TRP A 52 -20.29 21.06 4.70
CA TRP A 52 -20.33 22.06 5.77
C TRP A 52 -21.24 23.25 5.44
N TRP A 53 -21.17 23.74 4.20
CA TRP A 53 -21.99 24.86 3.74
C TRP A 53 -23.47 24.49 3.62
N ASN A 54 -23.77 23.22 3.31
CA ASN A 54 -25.14 22.74 3.10
C ASN A 54 -25.70 21.96 4.30
N LEU A 55 -25.08 22.09 5.48
CA LEU A 55 -25.48 21.33 6.68
C LEU A 55 -26.93 21.62 7.09
N SER A 56 -27.41 22.85 6.87
CA SER A 56 -28.78 23.26 7.19
C SER A 56 -29.85 22.63 6.28
N SER A 57 -29.45 22.19 5.09
CA SER A 57 -30.33 21.50 4.13
C SER A 57 -30.35 19.99 4.33
N LEU A 58 -29.58 19.49 5.29
CA LEU A 58 -29.58 18.07 5.64
C LEU A 58 -30.91 17.71 6.29
N PHE A 59 -31.53 16.63 5.80
CA PHE A 59 -32.88 16.18 6.13
C PHE A 59 -34.02 17.09 5.65
N ASP A 60 -33.75 18.08 4.79
CA ASP A 60 -34.80 18.74 4.02
C ASP A 60 -35.23 17.86 2.86
N PHE A 61 -36.18 16.95 3.13
CA PHE A 61 -36.79 16.10 2.12
C PHE A 61 -37.86 16.81 1.28
N GLY A 62 -38.14 18.09 1.56
CA GLY A 62 -39.08 18.90 0.78
C GLY A 62 -38.50 19.36 -0.55
N THR A 63 -37.16 19.41 -0.67
CA THR A 63 -36.46 19.76 -1.91
C THR A 63 -35.69 18.56 -2.47
N PHE A 64 -35.60 18.47 -3.80
CA PHE A 64 -34.80 17.42 -4.44
C PHE A 64 -33.33 17.47 -4.01
N GLY A 65 -32.76 18.68 -3.89
CA GLY A 65 -31.38 18.89 -3.46
C GLY A 65 -31.11 18.42 -2.03
N GLY A 66 -31.98 18.79 -1.07
CA GLY A 66 -31.87 18.35 0.32
C GLY A 66 -32.06 16.84 0.47
N GLY A 67 -33.04 16.26 -0.24
CA GLY A 67 -33.26 14.81 -0.28
C GLY A 67 -32.06 14.04 -0.84
N ALA A 68 -31.49 14.48 -1.97
CA ALA A 68 -30.33 13.84 -2.59
C ALA A 68 -29.08 13.93 -1.70
N LEU A 69 -28.81 15.10 -1.10
CA LEU A 69 -27.71 15.28 -0.15
C LEU A 69 -27.87 14.36 1.06
N SER A 70 -29.09 14.29 1.61
CA SER A 70 -29.39 13.45 2.78
C SER A 70 -29.19 11.97 2.48
N ALA A 71 -29.69 11.49 1.33
CA ALA A 71 -29.47 10.12 0.89
C ALA A 71 -27.97 9.79 0.73
N TYR A 72 -27.21 10.71 0.15
CA TYR A 72 -25.76 10.54 0.00
C TYR A 72 -25.03 10.50 1.33
N VAL A 73 -25.36 11.39 2.27
CA VAL A 73 -24.77 11.41 3.62
C VAL A 73 -25.11 10.13 4.39
N ILE A 74 -26.33 9.61 4.27
CA ILE A 74 -26.72 8.32 4.86
C ILE A 74 -25.89 7.17 4.28
N LEU A 75 -25.63 7.19 2.96
CA LEU A 75 -24.74 6.22 2.31
C LEU A 75 -23.31 6.32 2.87
N CYS A 76 -22.79 7.53 3.03
CA CYS A 76 -21.48 7.76 3.65
C CYS A 76 -21.43 7.23 5.08
N TRP A 77 -22.43 7.51 5.92
CA TRP A 77 -22.49 6.96 7.28
C TRP A 77 -22.55 5.43 7.28
N THR A 78 -23.32 4.83 6.38
CA THR A 78 -23.38 3.38 6.23
C THR A 78 -22.00 2.82 5.87
N ALA A 79 -21.30 3.44 4.93
CA ALA A 79 -19.95 3.04 4.56
C ALA A 79 -18.96 3.15 5.73
N ALA A 80 -18.96 4.27 6.47
CA ALA A 80 -18.01 4.53 7.55
C ALA A 80 -18.30 3.76 8.85
N LEU A 81 -19.56 3.68 9.25
CA LEU A 81 -19.96 3.19 10.57
C LEU A 81 -20.39 1.73 10.56
N VAL A 82 -20.70 1.17 9.39
CA VAL A 82 -21.15 -0.22 9.25
C VAL A 82 -20.17 -1.02 8.38
N LEU A 83 -20.02 -0.66 7.11
CA LEU A 83 -19.25 -1.48 6.17
C LEU A 83 -17.76 -1.53 6.51
N LEU A 84 -17.16 -0.39 6.85
CA LEU A 84 -15.75 -0.31 7.20
C LEU A 84 -15.41 -1.13 8.47
N PRO A 85 -16.11 -0.96 9.62
CA PRO A 85 -15.89 -1.79 10.81
C PRO A 85 -16.10 -3.27 10.54
N ILE A 86 -17.12 -3.65 9.77
CA ILE A 86 -17.35 -5.05 9.38
C ILE A 86 -16.16 -5.58 8.57
N ASN A 87 -15.65 -4.83 7.60
CA ASN A 87 -14.49 -5.24 6.80
C ASN A 87 -13.22 -5.36 7.67
N ILE A 88 -12.98 -4.41 8.58
CA ILE A 88 -11.86 -4.46 9.53
C ILE A 88 -12.00 -5.68 10.44
N ALA A 89 -13.18 -5.93 11.00
CA ALA A 89 -13.43 -7.10 11.83
C ALA A 89 -13.18 -8.39 11.04
N PHE A 90 -13.69 -8.50 9.82
CA PHE A 90 -13.40 -9.63 8.95
C PHE A 90 -11.92 -9.79 8.64
N ARG A 91 -11.15 -8.69 8.50
CA ARG A 91 -9.70 -8.74 8.25
C ARG A 91 -8.90 -9.18 9.48
N VAL A 92 -9.20 -8.61 10.64
CA VAL A 92 -8.49 -8.90 11.90
C VAL A 92 -8.85 -10.29 12.43
N LEU A 93 -10.08 -10.74 12.22
CA LEU A 93 -10.54 -12.06 12.62
C LEU A 93 -10.24 -13.16 11.58
N ARG A 94 -9.56 -12.85 10.46
CA ARG A 94 -9.19 -13.90 9.50
C ARG A 94 -8.28 -14.91 10.19
N PRO A 95 -8.63 -16.21 10.18
CA PRO A 95 -7.74 -17.23 10.72
C PRO A 95 -6.45 -17.23 9.91
N LYS A 96 -5.32 -17.41 10.60
CA LYS A 96 -4.03 -17.58 9.93
C LYS A 96 -4.11 -18.81 9.02
N PRO A 97 -3.47 -18.80 7.83
CA PRO A 97 -3.41 -19.96 6.97
C PRO A 97 -2.90 -21.18 7.75
N ARG A 98 -3.53 -22.35 7.59
CA ARG A 98 -3.12 -23.57 8.31
C ARG A 98 -1.68 -23.99 8.03
N ALA A 99 -1.17 -23.63 6.85
CA ALA A 99 0.21 -23.88 6.46
C ALA A 99 1.20 -22.93 7.16
N LEU A 100 0.77 -21.82 7.76
CA LEU A 100 1.68 -20.86 8.38
C LEU A 100 2.08 -21.33 9.78
N GLY A 101 3.38 -21.61 9.95
CA GLY A 101 4.01 -21.94 11.22
C GLY A 101 4.55 -20.68 11.93
N LYS A 102 5.81 -20.76 12.38
CA LYS A 102 6.49 -19.65 13.05
C LYS A 102 6.70 -18.46 12.09
N VAL A 103 6.52 -17.25 12.61
CA VAL A 103 6.83 -16.00 11.91
C VAL A 103 7.76 -15.18 12.80
N GLN A 104 8.89 -14.75 12.24
CA GLN A 104 9.83 -13.85 12.89
C GLN A 104 10.01 -12.64 11.99
N SER A 105 9.96 -11.43 12.56
CA SER A 105 10.26 -10.23 11.80
C SER A 105 11.10 -9.23 12.57
N GLU A 106 11.90 -8.49 11.81
CA GLU A 106 12.76 -7.42 12.31
C GLU A 106 12.69 -6.24 11.35
N ILE A 107 12.39 -5.06 11.87
CA ILE A 107 12.41 -3.82 11.10
C ILE A 107 13.77 -3.15 11.27
N VAL A 108 14.46 -2.94 10.16
CA VAL A 108 15.80 -2.34 10.13
C VAL A 108 15.76 -1.03 9.35
N ASN A 109 16.26 0.03 9.96
CA ASN A 109 16.44 1.31 9.28
C ASN A 109 17.81 1.35 8.57
N ILE A 110 17.79 1.25 7.25
CA ILE A 110 18.99 1.16 6.41
C ILE A 110 19.78 2.47 6.41
N VAL A 111 19.13 3.62 6.64
CA VAL A 111 19.80 4.92 6.71
C VAL A 111 20.81 4.98 7.85
N LYS A 112 20.48 4.37 9.00
CA LYS A 112 21.41 4.28 10.14
C LYS A 112 22.63 3.44 9.81
N GLN A 113 22.47 2.39 9.01
CA GLN A 113 23.57 1.52 8.57
C GLN A 113 24.49 2.23 7.56
N LEU A 114 23.92 3.06 6.69
CA LEU A 114 24.66 3.78 5.65
C LEU A 114 25.25 5.13 6.12
N GLY A 115 24.91 5.60 7.32
CA GLY A 115 25.40 6.87 7.86
C GLY A 115 24.75 8.12 7.24
N GLY A 116 23.69 7.97 6.45
CA GLY A 116 22.97 9.07 5.81
C GLY A 116 21.89 8.59 4.83
N PRO A 117 20.90 9.44 4.50
CA PRO A 117 19.79 9.05 3.65
C PRO A 117 20.26 8.87 2.19
N PRO A 118 20.15 7.66 1.61
CA PRO A 118 20.52 7.41 0.22
C PRO A 118 19.40 7.89 -0.71
N ALA A 119 19.12 9.20 -0.71
CA ALA A 119 18.02 9.79 -1.47
C ALA A 119 18.22 9.69 -3.00
N GLY A 120 19.47 9.57 -3.46
CA GLY A 120 19.78 9.46 -4.88
C GLY A 120 19.34 10.68 -5.69
N VAL A 121 19.06 10.47 -6.97
CA VAL A 121 18.66 11.52 -7.94
C VAL A 121 17.25 11.33 -8.49
N GLY A 122 16.45 10.44 -7.90
CA GLY A 122 15.10 10.15 -8.33
C GLY A 122 14.15 11.36 -8.25
N LYS A 123 13.09 11.33 -9.06
CA LYS A 123 12.08 12.39 -9.13
C LYS A 123 11.38 12.62 -7.78
N LYS A 124 11.32 11.59 -6.94
CA LYS A 124 10.60 11.55 -5.67
C LYS A 124 11.49 11.73 -4.44
N ARG A 125 12.70 12.29 -4.60
CA ARG A 125 13.70 12.46 -3.51
C ARG A 125 13.22 13.19 -2.25
N LEU A 126 12.13 13.97 -2.34
CA LEU A 126 11.57 14.70 -1.21
C LEU A 126 10.49 13.90 -0.46
N GLU A 127 9.83 12.93 -1.11
CA GLU A 127 8.74 12.16 -0.49
C GLU A 127 9.21 11.41 0.77
N PRO A 128 10.40 10.76 0.79
CA PRO A 128 10.92 10.10 1.99
C PRO A 128 11.27 11.03 3.16
N LEU A 129 11.27 12.35 2.95
CA LEU A 129 11.55 13.33 4.01
C LEU A 129 10.29 13.73 4.79
N LEU A 130 9.11 13.34 4.30
CA LEU A 130 7.85 13.61 4.99
C LEU A 130 7.82 12.91 6.36
N PRO A 131 7.21 13.54 7.38
CA PRO A 131 7.06 12.92 8.68
C PRO A 131 6.27 11.61 8.54
N TRP A 132 6.65 10.61 9.36
CA TRP A 132 6.10 9.25 9.34
C TRP A 132 6.33 8.44 8.06
N ASN A 133 7.20 8.89 7.14
CA ASN A 133 7.57 8.07 6.01
C ASN A 133 8.51 6.92 6.42
N GLU A 134 8.21 5.71 5.95
CA GLU A 134 8.94 4.47 6.27
C GLU A 134 9.83 3.98 5.12
N ALA A 135 9.99 4.74 4.03
CA ALA A 135 10.77 4.36 2.84
C ALA A 135 12.25 3.99 3.12
N TRP A 136 12.75 4.31 4.31
CA TRP A 136 14.11 3.98 4.77
C TRP A 136 14.21 2.70 5.58
N GLN A 137 13.06 2.10 5.91
CA GLN A 137 12.94 0.93 6.76
C GLN A 137 12.65 -0.30 5.88
N VAL A 138 13.23 -1.44 6.26
CA VAL A 138 12.92 -2.74 5.67
C VAL A 138 12.55 -3.68 6.79
N GLU A 139 11.36 -4.27 6.68
CA GLU A 139 10.99 -5.40 7.51
C GLU A 139 11.50 -6.69 6.85
N TYR A 140 12.43 -7.36 7.52
CA TYR A 140 12.89 -8.69 7.15
C TYR A 140 12.00 -9.70 7.84
N VAL A 141 11.32 -10.56 7.07
CA VAL A 141 10.35 -11.52 7.63
C VAL A 141 10.71 -12.95 7.24
N GLU A 142 10.94 -13.78 8.24
CA GLU A 142 11.12 -15.23 8.08
C GLU A 142 9.79 -15.92 8.41
N ARG A 143 9.34 -16.83 7.53
CA ARG A 143 8.10 -17.60 7.72
C ARG A 143 8.37 -19.08 7.51
N THR A 144 8.02 -19.90 8.49
CA THR A 144 7.98 -21.35 8.33
C THR A 144 6.64 -21.75 7.72
N LEU A 145 6.67 -22.55 6.66
CA LEU A 145 5.46 -23.06 6.00
C LEU A 145 5.40 -24.59 6.13
N HIS A 146 4.29 -25.11 6.66
CA HIS A 146 3.99 -26.52 6.74
C HIS A 146 3.13 -26.94 5.55
N MET A 147 3.69 -27.80 4.71
CA MET A 147 3.06 -28.27 3.49
C MET A 147 2.83 -29.79 3.59
N PRO A 148 1.62 -30.27 3.93
CA PRO A 148 1.38 -31.68 4.26
C PRO A 148 1.69 -32.67 3.13
N ARG A 149 1.82 -32.20 1.89
CA ARG A 149 2.10 -33.01 0.70
C ARG A 149 3.45 -32.64 0.06
N LEU A 150 4.34 -31.99 0.81
CA LEU A 150 5.67 -31.67 0.33
C LEU A 150 6.48 -32.97 0.21
N PRO A 151 7.11 -33.26 -0.94
CA PRO A 151 8.00 -34.41 -1.04
C PRO A 151 9.16 -34.26 -0.05
N ALA A 152 9.57 -35.36 0.59
CA ALA A 152 10.61 -35.35 1.62
C ALA A 152 11.95 -34.74 1.16
N ALA A 153 12.25 -34.77 -0.14
CA ALA A 153 13.45 -34.16 -0.71
C ALA A 153 13.48 -32.62 -0.60
N TRP A 154 12.35 -31.97 -0.35
CA TRP A 154 12.22 -30.53 -0.18
C TRP A 154 12.01 -30.11 1.28
N GLU A 155 12.05 -31.06 2.22
CA GLU A 155 11.94 -30.73 3.65
C GLU A 155 13.13 -29.85 4.07
N GLY A 156 12.83 -28.72 4.71
CA GLY A 156 13.85 -27.74 5.10
C GLY A 156 14.30 -26.80 3.99
N LEU A 157 13.76 -26.90 2.76
CA LEU A 157 14.06 -25.94 1.68
C LEU A 157 13.77 -24.51 2.12
N THR A 158 14.77 -23.64 1.99
CA THR A 158 14.66 -22.21 2.24
C THR A 158 14.53 -21.42 0.93
N ILE A 159 13.59 -20.47 0.90
CA ILE A 159 13.36 -19.62 -0.27
C ILE A 159 13.44 -18.16 0.17
N LEU A 160 14.39 -17.41 -0.39
CA LEU A 160 14.39 -15.95 -0.34
C LEU A 160 13.47 -15.43 -1.44
N HIS A 161 12.33 -14.86 -1.05
CA HIS A 161 11.37 -14.29 -1.98
C HIS A 161 11.46 -12.76 -1.96
N LEU A 162 11.84 -12.17 -3.08
CA LEU A 162 11.90 -10.74 -3.32
C LEU A 162 10.83 -10.37 -4.34
N SER A 163 10.00 -9.37 -4.03
CA SER A 163 8.95 -8.90 -4.94
C SER A 163 8.95 -7.38 -5.04
N ASP A 164 8.58 -6.87 -6.20
CA ASP A 164 8.24 -5.45 -6.42
C ASP A 164 9.35 -4.50 -5.93
N LEU A 165 10.59 -4.78 -6.40
CA LEU A 165 11.78 -4.02 -6.01
C LEU A 165 11.72 -2.56 -6.45
N HIS A 166 11.01 -2.26 -7.54
CA HIS A 166 10.80 -0.91 -8.06
C HIS A 166 12.07 -0.04 -8.00
N LEU A 167 13.14 -0.49 -8.66
CA LEU A 167 14.36 0.31 -8.78
C LEU A 167 14.01 1.63 -9.50
N CYS A 168 13.99 2.73 -8.75
CA CYS A 168 13.37 4.00 -9.18
C CYS A 168 14.22 5.25 -8.86
N GLY A 169 15.47 5.08 -8.45
CA GLY A 169 16.41 6.17 -8.19
C GLY A 169 16.32 6.83 -6.80
N THR A 170 15.21 6.64 -6.10
CA THR A 170 15.02 6.99 -4.68
C THR A 170 14.14 5.90 -4.04
N PRO A 171 14.68 5.01 -3.19
CA PRO A 171 16.06 4.98 -2.67
C PRO A 171 17.15 4.80 -3.75
N ASP A 172 18.36 5.27 -3.46
CA ASP A 172 19.52 5.06 -4.34
C ASP A 172 19.98 3.60 -4.33
N ARG A 173 20.76 3.20 -5.33
CA ARG A 173 21.36 1.87 -5.48
C ARG A 173 22.11 1.41 -4.22
N ALA A 174 22.74 2.32 -3.47
CA ALA A 174 23.42 1.96 -2.22
C ALA A 174 22.48 1.36 -1.17
N TRP A 175 21.24 1.87 -1.09
CA TRP A 175 20.20 1.32 -0.20
C TRP A 175 19.87 -0.11 -0.58
N PHE A 176 19.55 -0.35 -1.85
CA PHE A 176 19.19 -1.68 -2.34
C PHE A 176 20.33 -2.68 -2.14
N ARG A 177 21.58 -2.26 -2.35
CA ARG A 177 22.74 -3.13 -2.09
C ARG A 177 22.85 -3.52 -0.62
N ALA A 178 22.66 -2.58 0.31
CA ALA A 178 22.68 -2.89 1.74
C ALA A 178 21.57 -3.88 2.14
N VAL A 179 20.39 -3.76 1.52
CA VAL A 179 19.29 -4.72 1.71
C VAL A 179 19.68 -6.09 1.18
N MET A 180 20.18 -6.18 -0.05
CA MET A 180 20.59 -7.46 -0.64
C MET A 180 21.74 -8.11 0.12
N ASP A 181 22.68 -7.33 0.68
CA ASP A 181 23.77 -7.85 1.51
C ASP A 181 23.25 -8.56 2.76
N ARG A 182 22.21 -8.01 3.39
CA ARG A 182 21.57 -8.65 4.54
C ARG A 182 20.79 -9.89 4.13
N CYS A 183 20.09 -9.85 3.00
CA CYS A 183 19.40 -11.01 2.46
C CYS A 183 20.37 -12.14 2.09
N ALA A 184 21.52 -11.82 1.50
CA ALA A 184 22.54 -12.81 1.14
C ALA A 184 23.11 -13.53 2.37
N ALA A 185 23.17 -12.86 3.53
CA ALA A 185 23.63 -13.46 4.78
C ALA A 185 22.67 -14.53 5.34
N TRP A 186 21.47 -14.69 4.77
CA TRP A 186 20.54 -15.77 5.13
C TRP A 186 20.86 -17.10 4.43
N GLU A 187 21.79 -17.11 3.46
CA GLU A 187 22.24 -18.29 2.73
C GLU A 187 21.07 -19.20 2.24
N PRO A 188 20.08 -18.66 1.51
CA PRO A 188 18.92 -19.42 1.06
C PRO A 188 19.27 -20.46 -0.02
N ASP A 189 18.53 -21.55 -0.08
CA ASP A 189 18.69 -22.59 -1.11
C ASP A 189 18.18 -22.14 -2.49
N LEU A 190 17.14 -21.29 -2.50
CA LEU A 190 16.52 -20.75 -3.70
C LEU A 190 16.20 -19.27 -3.55
N ILE A 191 16.42 -18.51 -4.62
CA ILE A 191 16.05 -17.11 -4.69
C ILE A 191 14.98 -16.94 -5.75
N ALA A 192 13.80 -16.49 -5.32
CA ALA A 192 12.68 -16.16 -6.19
C ALA A 192 12.53 -14.65 -6.27
N VAL A 193 12.62 -14.10 -7.49
CA VAL A 193 12.37 -12.67 -7.74
C VAL A 193 11.11 -12.54 -8.58
N THR A 194 10.10 -11.85 -8.05
CA THR A 194 8.78 -11.68 -8.69
C THR A 194 8.37 -10.21 -8.77
N GLY A 195 7.27 -9.94 -9.47
CA GLY A 195 6.74 -8.59 -9.59
C GLY A 195 7.67 -7.65 -10.36
N ASP A 196 7.56 -6.35 -10.07
CA ASP A 196 8.24 -5.32 -10.85
C ASP A 196 9.68 -5.06 -10.36
N LEU A 197 10.63 -5.08 -11.29
CA LEU A 197 12.04 -4.88 -10.99
C LEU A 197 12.47 -3.41 -11.01
N ALA A 198 12.03 -2.64 -12.00
CA ALA A 198 12.54 -1.29 -12.25
C ALA A 198 11.46 -0.39 -12.89
N ASP A 199 11.41 0.87 -12.47
CA ASP A 199 10.38 1.85 -12.89
C ASP A 199 10.77 2.62 -14.15
N GLY A 200 11.87 2.22 -14.79
CA GLY A 200 12.37 2.86 -16.00
C GLY A 200 13.64 2.22 -16.52
N LEU A 201 13.89 2.42 -17.81
CA LEU A 201 15.06 1.85 -18.51
C LEU A 201 16.39 2.26 -17.86
N ASP A 202 16.46 3.48 -17.33
CA ASP A 202 17.65 4.00 -16.63
C ASP A 202 18.02 3.21 -15.37
N TYR A 203 17.06 2.49 -14.79
CA TYR A 203 17.24 1.73 -13.55
C TYR A 203 17.40 0.23 -13.80
N ILE A 204 17.10 -0.28 -15.00
CA ILE A 204 17.37 -1.68 -15.37
C ILE A 204 18.85 -2.03 -15.21
N ARG A 205 19.76 -1.09 -15.51
CA ARG A 205 21.20 -1.27 -15.31
C ARG A 205 21.61 -1.47 -13.84
N TRP A 206 20.70 -1.22 -12.88
CA TRP A 206 20.94 -1.50 -11.46
C TRP A 206 20.63 -2.94 -11.09
N VAL A 207 19.84 -3.68 -11.88
CA VAL A 207 19.41 -5.05 -11.57
C VAL A 207 20.61 -5.96 -11.32
N ALA A 208 21.50 -6.11 -12.29
CA ALA A 208 22.69 -6.96 -12.15
C ALA A 208 23.58 -6.59 -10.94
N PRO A 209 23.98 -5.31 -10.72
CA PRO A 209 24.82 -4.96 -9.58
C PRO A 209 24.10 -4.94 -8.22
N VAL A 210 22.78 -5.02 -8.17
CA VAL A 210 22.00 -5.16 -6.92
C VAL A 210 21.76 -6.63 -6.64
N LEU A 211 21.16 -7.36 -7.57
CA LEU A 211 20.81 -8.77 -7.39
C LEU A 211 22.05 -9.68 -7.39
N GLY A 212 23.13 -9.31 -8.07
CA GLY A 212 24.39 -10.06 -8.02
C GLY A 212 25.10 -10.06 -6.66
N ARG A 213 24.53 -9.38 -5.65
CA ARG A 213 24.94 -9.52 -4.24
C ARG A 213 24.42 -10.80 -3.61
N LEU A 214 23.31 -11.31 -4.13
CA LEU A 214 22.76 -12.61 -3.82
C LEU A 214 23.52 -13.63 -4.69
N ARG A 215 24.26 -14.54 -4.05
CA ARG A 215 25.07 -15.55 -4.74
C ARG A 215 24.33 -16.88 -4.81
#